data_AF-A0A3B7PZ45-F1
#
_entry.id   AF-A0A3B7PZ45-F1
#
_cell.length_a   1.000
_cell.length_b   1.000
_cell.length_c   1.000
_cell.angle_alpha   90.00
_cell.angle_beta   90.00
_cell.angle_gamma   90.00
#
_symmetry.space_group_name_H-M   'P 1'
#
loop_
_entity.id
_entity.type
_entity.pdbx_description
1 polymer ?
#
loop_
_entity_poly.entity_id
_entity_poly.type
_entity_poly.pdbx_seq_one_letter_code
_entity_poly.pdbx_strand_id
1 'polypeptide(L)'
;MDAEHEVVQLFRGQAQPLSGKLTEMLNEHYSHQTERRGCGYTQATRVLAEYINAERKADDFQDLKLFDAADGKRLLQILAQQKLYGLQIADWRNLDMNSQIQDFLRHAPASGYQQLLNSEVRRQQQLRGLGQQAALEESRLLCGLIEDILLPKNQQQTGLTELHSLQERPKVGSCPMAENFFLKIAHRRVLRSGEINIFVDEHSQPLLLEKLNMGDNHSCISLKPVLMNGVRLPAGSLFSADYAPEAVAEKQANKEFKGFIMPYTAVSGFWFLRLTTLAVSPENRRRAFSTHFEQQVANGLYSPESTQIQQLLDVALAQFR
;
A
#
# COMPACT_ATOMS: atom_id res chain seq x y z
N MET A 1 -0.20 4.05 31.34
CA MET A 1 0.61 3.32 30.36
C MET A 1 -0.31 3.10 29.19
N ASP A 2 -0.15 3.88 28.13
CA ASP A 2 -0.95 3.70 26.93
C ASP A 2 -0.68 2.31 26.38
N ALA A 3 -1.76 1.59 26.05
CA ALA A 3 -1.65 0.25 25.52
C ALA A 3 -0.90 0.30 24.19
N GLU A 4 0.14 -0.51 24.07
CA GLU A 4 0.93 -0.58 22.84
C GLU A 4 0.07 -0.99 21.65
N HIS A 5 0.34 -0.40 20.49
CA HIS A 5 -0.38 -0.64 19.25
C HIS A 5 -0.36 -2.13 18.84
N GLU A 6 -1.50 -2.70 18.44
CA GLU A 6 -1.66 -4.14 18.13
C GLU A 6 -0.62 -4.63 17.12
N VAL A 7 -0.40 -3.90 16.02
CA VAL A 7 0.63 -4.24 15.02
C VAL A 7 2.02 -4.36 15.64
N VAL A 8 2.40 -3.45 16.55
CA VAL A 8 3.71 -3.52 17.23
C VAL A 8 3.79 -4.77 18.10
N GLN A 9 2.73 -5.08 18.84
CA GLN A 9 2.67 -6.28 19.69
C GLN A 9 2.81 -7.57 18.85
N LEU A 10 2.08 -7.66 17.73
CA LEU A 10 2.12 -8.81 16.83
C LEU A 10 3.52 -9.05 16.26
N PHE A 11 4.14 -8.00 15.70
CA PHE A 11 5.47 -8.12 15.12
C PHE A 11 6.54 -8.47 16.17
N ARG A 12 6.48 -7.86 17.37
CA ARG A 12 7.41 -8.20 18.46
C ARG A 12 7.24 -9.64 18.95
N GLY A 13 6.00 -10.10 19.11
CA GLY A 13 5.72 -11.40 19.70
C GLY A 13 5.92 -12.58 18.76
N GLN A 14 5.75 -12.38 17.46
CA GLN A 14 5.57 -13.49 16.52
C GLN A 14 6.44 -13.48 15.27
N ALA A 15 7.07 -12.35 14.97
CA ALA A 15 7.97 -12.22 13.83
C ALA A 15 9.27 -11.57 14.29
N GLN A 16 9.50 -10.32 13.90
CA GLN A 16 10.63 -9.50 14.33
C GLN A 16 10.10 -8.12 14.72
N PRO A 17 10.64 -7.49 15.79
CA PRO A 17 10.26 -6.15 16.16
C PRO A 17 10.42 -5.17 15.00
N LEU A 18 9.40 -4.31 14.79
CA LEU A 18 9.47 -3.23 13.81
C LEU A 18 10.53 -2.21 14.22
N SER A 19 11.04 -1.48 13.24
CA SER A 19 11.99 -0.38 13.46
C SER A 19 11.47 0.60 14.52
N GLY A 20 12.38 1.18 15.30
CA GLY A 20 12.02 2.23 16.27
C GLY A 20 11.15 3.34 15.67
N LYS A 21 11.45 3.78 14.44
CA LYS A 21 10.65 4.79 13.71
C LYS A 21 9.19 4.35 13.50
N LEU A 22 8.95 3.14 12.99
CA LEU A 22 7.58 2.64 12.78
C LEU A 22 6.87 2.39 14.11
N THR A 23 7.58 1.85 15.09
CA THR A 23 7.06 1.62 16.45
C THR A 23 6.59 2.92 17.08
N GLU A 24 7.39 3.98 17.02
CA GLU A 24 7.04 5.31 17.53
C GLU A 24 5.86 5.93 16.77
N MET A 25 5.82 5.80 15.44
CA MET A 25 4.71 6.32 14.63
C MET A 25 3.38 5.63 14.95
N LEU A 26 3.37 4.31 15.08
CA LEU A 26 2.16 3.52 15.36
C LEU A 26 1.65 3.70 16.78
N ASN A 27 2.54 3.89 17.75
CA ASN A 27 2.18 4.27 19.11
C ASN A 27 1.89 5.78 19.25
N GLU A 28 1.84 6.51 18.13
CA GLU A 28 1.56 7.94 18.09
C GLU A 28 2.46 8.77 19.01
N HIS A 29 3.73 8.39 19.15
CA HIS A 29 4.67 9.13 19.96
C HIS A 29 4.73 10.60 19.52
N TYR A 30 4.79 11.54 20.49
CA TYR A 30 4.66 12.97 20.25
C TYR A 30 5.65 13.53 19.22
N SER A 31 6.83 12.92 19.07
CA SER A 31 7.84 13.30 18.07
C SER A 31 7.38 13.11 16.62
N HIS A 32 6.36 12.28 16.39
CA HIS A 32 5.79 12.01 15.06
C HIS A 32 4.38 12.59 14.88
N GLN A 33 3.84 13.25 15.91
CA GLN A 33 2.61 14.01 15.81
C GLN A 33 2.93 15.37 15.18
N THR A 34 2.40 15.64 13.99
CA THR A 34 2.54 16.96 13.38
C THR A 34 1.20 17.42 12.80
N GLU A 35 0.88 18.70 12.95
CA GLU A 35 -0.38 19.27 12.46
C GLU A 35 -0.62 19.00 10.96
N ARG A 36 0.45 18.99 10.16
CA ARG A 36 0.36 18.82 8.70
C ARG A 36 0.43 17.38 8.20
N ARG A 37 1.08 16.47 8.93
CA ARG A 37 1.28 15.08 8.47
C ARG A 37 0.46 14.06 9.29
N GLY A 38 -0.24 14.49 10.34
CA GLY A 38 -1.02 13.63 11.22
C GLY A 38 -0.12 12.77 12.12
N CYS A 39 -0.68 11.69 12.64
CA CYS A 39 -0.04 10.68 13.49
C CYS A 39 -0.48 9.26 13.05
N GLY A 40 -0.01 8.24 13.76
CA GLY A 40 -0.48 6.86 13.62
C GLY A 40 -0.32 6.32 12.20
N TYR A 41 -1.40 5.74 11.67
CA TYR A 41 -1.46 5.17 10.33
C TYR A 41 -1.10 6.16 9.23
N THR A 42 -1.43 7.43 9.41
CA THR A 42 -1.19 8.47 8.40
C THR A 42 0.31 8.70 8.21
N GLN A 43 1.11 8.59 9.27
CA GLN A 43 2.57 8.70 9.20
C GLN A 43 3.20 7.37 8.81
N ALA A 44 2.75 6.27 9.43
CA ALA A 44 3.28 4.93 9.14
C ALA A 44 3.15 4.59 7.65
N THR A 45 1.97 4.80 7.05
CA THR A 45 1.76 4.51 5.62
C THR A 45 2.50 5.45 4.68
N ARG A 46 2.82 6.68 5.11
CA ARG A 46 3.72 7.58 4.36
C ARG A 46 5.18 7.10 4.39
N VAL A 47 5.63 6.51 5.49
CA VAL A 47 6.95 5.88 5.55
C VAL A 47 6.97 4.62 4.72
N LEU A 48 5.94 3.78 4.81
CA LEU A 48 5.82 2.59 3.97
C LEU A 48 5.80 2.93 2.47
N ALA A 49 5.30 4.12 2.10
CA ALA A 49 5.34 4.56 0.72
C ALA A 49 6.75 4.58 0.11
N GLU A 50 7.80 4.84 0.90
CA GLU A 50 9.19 4.79 0.43
C GLU A 50 9.58 3.40 -0.07
N TYR A 51 9.07 2.35 0.58
CA TYR A 51 9.32 0.96 0.23
C TYR A 51 8.34 0.44 -0.84
N ILE A 52 7.08 0.88 -0.79
CA ILE A 52 6.04 0.47 -1.73
C ILE A 52 6.38 0.95 -3.15
N ASN A 53 6.82 2.21 -3.31
CA ASN A 53 7.17 2.78 -4.61
C ASN A 53 8.50 2.27 -5.17
N ALA A 54 9.33 1.59 -4.37
CA ALA A 54 10.59 1.05 -4.84
C ALA A 54 10.39 -0.24 -5.65
N GLU A 55 11.01 -0.31 -6.83
CA GLU A 55 11.13 -1.56 -7.58
C GLU A 55 12.06 -2.53 -6.83
N ARG A 56 11.66 -3.80 -6.75
CA ARG A 56 12.42 -4.81 -6.00
C ARG A 56 13.57 -5.33 -6.85
N LYS A 57 14.78 -5.20 -6.34
CA LYS A 57 15.99 -5.81 -6.93
C LYS A 57 16.45 -7.01 -6.11
N ALA A 58 16.98 -8.02 -6.79
CA ALA A 58 17.36 -9.29 -6.18
C ALA A 58 18.45 -9.14 -5.09
N ASP A 59 19.33 -8.16 -5.25
CA ASP A 59 20.46 -7.84 -4.38
C ASP A 59 20.17 -6.70 -3.39
N ASP A 60 18.92 -6.19 -3.35
CA ASP A 60 18.54 -5.12 -2.45
C ASP A 60 17.93 -5.65 -1.15
N PHE A 61 18.52 -5.23 -0.02
CA PHE A 61 18.13 -5.59 1.33
C PHE A 61 17.52 -4.41 2.09
N GLN A 62 17.25 -3.28 1.44
CA GLN A 62 16.72 -2.06 2.08
C GLN A 62 15.40 -2.30 2.82
N ASP A 63 14.53 -3.16 2.31
CA ASP A 63 13.25 -3.49 2.95
C ASP A 63 13.40 -4.10 4.36
N LEU A 64 14.56 -4.71 4.66
CA LEU A 64 14.82 -5.23 6.00
C LEU A 64 14.90 -4.12 7.05
N LYS A 65 15.18 -2.86 6.65
CA LYS A 65 15.20 -1.70 7.56
C LYS A 65 13.83 -1.40 8.19
N LEU A 66 12.76 -2.07 7.75
CA LEU A 66 11.47 -2.04 8.43
C LEU A 66 11.52 -2.68 9.83
N PHE A 67 12.53 -3.48 10.14
CA PHE A 67 12.70 -4.16 11.42
C PHE A 67 13.91 -3.65 12.21
N ASP A 68 13.80 -3.68 13.53
CA ASP A 68 14.93 -3.41 14.43
C ASP A 68 15.96 -4.54 14.33
N ALA A 69 17.24 -4.16 14.38
CA ALA A 69 18.39 -5.07 14.33
C ALA A 69 18.38 -6.04 13.11
N ALA A 70 17.76 -5.62 12.01
CA ALA A 70 17.78 -6.38 10.77
C ALA A 70 19.20 -6.58 10.22
N ASP A 71 19.67 -7.83 10.23
CA ASP A 71 20.97 -8.22 9.66
C ASP A 71 20.78 -9.10 8.42
N GLY A 72 21.06 -8.52 7.26
CA GLY A 72 21.03 -9.21 5.97
C GLY A 72 22.12 -10.27 5.80
N LYS A 73 23.10 -10.38 6.71
CA LYS A 73 24.19 -11.38 6.63
C LYS A 73 23.68 -12.81 6.48
N ARG A 74 22.59 -13.17 7.15
CA ARG A 74 22.00 -14.52 7.04
C ARG A 74 21.53 -14.80 5.62
N LEU A 75 20.84 -13.85 5.00
CA LEU A 75 20.36 -13.97 3.63
C LEU A 75 21.51 -13.97 2.63
N LEU A 76 22.52 -13.11 2.83
CA LEU A 76 23.74 -13.12 2.03
C LEU A 76 24.45 -14.49 2.08
N GLN A 77 24.53 -15.11 3.25
CA GLN A 77 25.08 -16.46 3.40
C GLN A 77 24.24 -17.52 2.67
N ILE A 78 22.90 -17.44 2.75
CA ILE A 78 21.99 -18.34 2.02
C ILE A 78 22.23 -18.24 0.51
N LEU A 79 22.28 -17.00 -0.02
CA LEU A 79 22.47 -16.74 -1.44
C LEU A 79 23.87 -17.14 -1.93
N ALA A 80 24.90 -16.92 -1.12
CA ALA A 80 26.28 -17.27 -1.48
C ALA A 80 26.52 -18.78 -1.55
N GLN A 81 25.86 -19.57 -0.71
CA GLN A 81 26.07 -21.02 -0.61
C GLN A 81 25.08 -21.85 -1.45
N GLN A 82 24.02 -21.25 -2.00
CA GLN A 82 22.93 -21.97 -2.69
C GLN A 82 23.42 -23.02 -3.71
N LYS A 83 24.45 -22.70 -4.49
CA LYS A 83 24.92 -23.54 -5.60
C LYS A 83 25.63 -24.80 -5.09
N LEU A 84 26.27 -24.72 -3.92
CA LEU A 84 26.92 -25.87 -3.27
C LEU A 84 25.90 -26.95 -2.87
N TYR A 85 24.65 -26.53 -2.67
CA TYR A 85 23.53 -27.39 -2.29
C TYR A 85 22.57 -27.66 -3.46
N GLY A 86 22.98 -27.32 -4.70
CA GLY A 86 22.19 -27.57 -5.91
C GLY A 86 20.93 -26.71 -6.04
N LEU A 87 20.79 -25.64 -5.25
CA LEU A 87 19.64 -24.74 -5.26
C LEU A 87 19.81 -23.61 -6.28
N GLN A 88 18.70 -23.20 -6.89
CA GLN A 88 18.59 -22.01 -7.74
C GLN A 88 17.64 -21.00 -7.08
N ILE A 89 18.23 -20.08 -6.34
CA ILE A 89 17.58 -19.01 -5.59
C ILE A 89 17.92 -17.69 -6.29
N ALA A 90 16.92 -17.10 -6.93
CA ALA A 90 17.08 -15.83 -7.66
C ALA A 90 17.29 -14.64 -6.72
N ASP A 91 16.49 -14.58 -5.65
CA ASP A 91 16.57 -13.54 -4.63
C ASP A 91 16.21 -14.10 -3.24
N TRP A 92 16.32 -13.26 -2.21
CA TRP A 92 16.10 -13.67 -0.82
C TRP A 92 14.62 -13.69 -0.39
N ARG A 93 13.70 -13.34 -1.29
CA ARG A 93 12.28 -13.19 -0.99
C ARG A 93 11.52 -14.45 -1.39
N ASN A 94 10.38 -14.65 -0.75
CA ASN A 94 9.49 -15.77 -1.03
C ASN A 94 10.17 -17.17 -1.00
N LEU A 95 11.22 -17.34 -0.18
CA LEU A 95 11.96 -18.60 -0.04
C LEU A 95 11.06 -19.73 0.47
N ASP A 96 10.07 -19.38 1.28
CA ASP A 96 9.09 -20.32 1.80
C ASP A 96 8.10 -20.85 0.75
N MET A 97 7.91 -20.13 -0.35
CA MET A 97 7.06 -20.58 -1.46
C MET A 97 7.85 -21.35 -2.53
N ASN A 98 9.17 -21.39 -2.46
CA ASN A 98 9.99 -22.03 -3.48
C ASN A 98 9.95 -23.56 -3.33
N SER A 99 9.38 -24.26 -4.33
CA SER A 99 9.23 -25.71 -4.28
C SER A 99 10.55 -26.48 -4.22
N GLN A 100 11.62 -25.95 -4.83
CA GLN A 100 12.96 -26.56 -4.76
C GLN A 100 13.52 -26.48 -3.34
N ILE A 101 13.32 -25.35 -2.65
CA ILE A 101 13.71 -25.18 -1.25
C ILE A 101 12.91 -26.14 -0.35
N GLN A 102 11.59 -26.26 -0.57
CA GLN A 102 10.77 -27.19 0.21
C GLN A 102 11.15 -28.65 -0.01
N ASP A 103 11.55 -29.03 -1.23
CA ASP A 103 12.07 -30.37 -1.51
C ASP A 103 13.43 -30.62 -0.85
N PHE A 104 14.35 -29.65 -0.94
CA PHE A 104 15.64 -29.71 -0.26
C PHE A 104 15.48 -29.83 1.25
N LEU A 105 14.65 -29.02 1.89
CA LEU A 105 14.47 -29.04 3.34
C LEU A 105 13.87 -30.36 3.86
N ARG A 106 13.14 -31.11 3.02
CA ARG A 106 12.57 -32.43 3.35
C ARG A 106 13.60 -33.56 3.30
N HIS A 107 14.57 -33.49 2.39
CA HIS A 107 15.48 -34.60 2.10
C HIS A 107 16.94 -34.34 2.51
N ALA A 108 17.33 -33.07 2.68
CA ALA A 108 18.71 -32.71 2.98
C ALA A 108 19.12 -33.18 4.39
N PRO A 109 20.35 -33.70 4.55
CA PRO A 109 20.89 -33.99 5.86
C PRO A 109 21.02 -32.69 6.68
N ALA A 110 20.98 -32.82 8.00
CA ALA A 110 21.19 -31.69 8.90
C ALA A 110 22.57 -31.07 8.66
N SER A 111 22.60 -29.79 8.28
CA SER A 111 23.81 -29.01 8.05
C SER A 111 23.58 -27.57 8.52
N GLY A 112 24.65 -26.81 8.71
CA GLY A 112 24.53 -25.38 9.06
C GLY A 112 23.75 -24.59 8.02
N TYR A 113 23.92 -24.90 6.73
CA TYR A 113 23.16 -24.28 5.65
C TYR A 113 21.68 -24.66 5.69
N GLN A 114 21.37 -25.94 5.88
CA GLN A 114 19.99 -26.42 5.98
C GLN A 114 19.27 -25.74 7.14
N GLN A 115 19.91 -25.64 8.31
CA GLN A 115 19.34 -24.98 9.49
C GLN A 115 19.11 -23.49 9.25
N LEU A 116 20.08 -22.81 8.65
CA LEU A 116 19.99 -21.39 8.29
C LEU A 116 18.81 -21.15 7.33
N LEU A 117 18.73 -21.91 6.23
CA LEU A 117 17.68 -21.81 5.24
C LEU A 117 16.29 -22.13 5.84
N ASN A 118 16.18 -23.19 6.64
CA ASN A 118 14.94 -23.56 7.31
C ASN A 118 14.47 -22.47 8.29
N SER A 119 15.40 -21.83 9.01
CA SER A 119 15.06 -20.73 9.91
C SER A 119 14.47 -19.54 9.17
N GLU A 120 15.02 -19.23 7.99
CA GLU A 120 14.54 -18.13 7.16
C GLU A 120 13.19 -18.46 6.49
N VAL A 121 13.02 -19.68 5.99
CA VAL A 121 11.74 -20.17 5.48
C VAL A 121 10.65 -20.03 6.54
N ARG A 122 10.89 -20.45 7.78
CA ARG A 122 9.93 -20.31 8.88
C ARG A 122 9.61 -18.85 9.18
N ARG A 123 10.62 -17.96 9.17
CA ARG A 123 10.41 -16.52 9.35
C ARG A 123 9.47 -15.94 8.29
N GLN A 124 9.68 -16.30 7.02
CA GLN A 124 8.82 -15.83 5.92
C GLN A 124 7.40 -16.41 6.02
N GLN A 125 7.24 -17.67 6.43
CA GLN A 125 5.92 -18.27 6.69
C GLN A 125 5.17 -17.54 7.81
N GLN A 126 5.85 -17.21 8.91
CA GLN A 126 5.27 -16.44 10.01
C GLN A 126 4.79 -15.07 9.55
N LEU A 127 5.59 -14.37 8.72
CA LEU A 127 5.19 -13.08 8.15
C LEU A 127 3.91 -13.19 7.31
N ARG A 128 3.77 -14.22 6.46
CA ARG A 128 2.55 -14.42 5.63
C ARG A 128 1.27 -14.63 6.42
N GLY A 129 1.38 -15.17 7.63
CA GLY A 129 0.22 -15.44 8.49
C GLY A 129 -0.12 -14.28 9.42
N LEU A 130 0.77 -13.29 9.58
CA LEU A 130 0.69 -12.34 10.68
C LEU A 130 -0.56 -11.46 10.61
N GLY A 131 -0.94 -11.01 9.41
CA GLY A 131 -2.14 -10.20 9.21
C GLY A 131 -3.44 -10.94 9.60
N GLN A 132 -3.50 -12.26 9.50
CA GLN A 132 -4.69 -13.04 9.87
C GLN A 132 -4.92 -13.10 11.39
N GLN A 133 -3.88 -12.79 12.16
CA GLN A 133 -3.91 -12.82 13.62
C GLN A 133 -4.34 -11.48 14.23
N ALA A 134 -4.36 -10.42 13.43
CA ALA A 134 -4.84 -9.12 13.88
C ALA A 134 -6.37 -9.13 14.07
N ALA A 135 -6.81 -8.62 15.22
CA ALA A 135 -8.22 -8.45 15.54
C ALA A 135 -8.80 -7.21 14.84
N LEU A 136 -8.03 -6.14 14.72
CA LEU A 136 -8.49 -4.86 14.16
C LEU A 136 -8.35 -4.83 12.63
N GLU A 137 -9.34 -4.24 11.93
CA GLU A 137 -9.37 -4.14 10.47
C GLU A 137 -8.10 -3.47 9.92
N GLU A 138 -7.77 -2.30 10.46
CA GLU A 138 -6.63 -1.52 10.06
C GLU A 138 -5.30 -2.23 10.37
N SER A 139 -5.24 -3.03 11.43
CA SER A 139 -4.04 -3.82 11.74
C SER A 139 -3.81 -4.90 10.69
N ARG A 140 -4.88 -5.57 10.21
CA ARG A 140 -4.78 -6.53 9.10
C ARG A 140 -4.19 -5.86 7.86
N LEU A 141 -4.68 -4.67 7.52
CA LEU A 141 -4.18 -3.90 6.37
C LEU A 141 -2.70 -3.57 6.52
N LEU A 142 -2.28 -3.04 7.67
CA LEU A 142 -0.90 -2.63 7.88
C LEU A 142 0.06 -3.82 7.92
N CYS A 143 -0.32 -4.92 8.58
CA CYS A 143 0.43 -6.17 8.55
C CYS A 143 0.58 -6.69 7.11
N GLY A 144 -0.49 -6.63 6.31
CA GLY A 144 -0.46 -7.03 4.90
C GLY A 144 0.48 -6.18 4.04
N LEU A 145 0.50 -4.85 4.26
CA LEU A 145 1.46 -3.96 3.57
C LEU A 145 2.91 -4.33 3.91
N ILE A 146 3.22 -4.53 5.19
CA ILE A 146 4.58 -4.88 5.63
C ILE A 146 4.96 -6.27 5.10
N GLU A 147 4.06 -7.25 5.18
CA GLU A 147 4.26 -8.58 4.61
C GLU A 147 4.63 -8.49 3.14
N ASP A 148 3.82 -7.80 2.33
CA ASP A 148 4.01 -7.74 0.88
C ASP A 148 5.26 -6.94 0.50
N ILE A 149 5.69 -5.98 1.33
CA ILE A 149 6.97 -5.29 1.10
C ILE A 149 8.12 -6.30 1.14
N LEU A 150 8.12 -7.21 2.12
CA LEU A 150 9.17 -8.22 2.27
C LEU A 150 8.97 -9.39 1.29
N LEU A 151 7.72 -9.80 1.10
CA LEU A 151 7.28 -11.00 0.38
C LEU A 151 6.34 -10.63 -0.76
N PRO A 152 6.89 -10.00 -1.83
CA PRO A 152 6.11 -9.40 -2.91
C PRO A 152 5.25 -10.44 -3.60
N LYS A 153 4.04 -10.01 -3.97
CA LYS A 153 3.08 -10.78 -4.74
C LYS A 153 3.21 -10.48 -6.23
N ASN A 154 2.53 -11.26 -7.04
CA ASN A 154 2.38 -10.98 -8.47
C ASN A 154 0.92 -11.05 -8.91
N GLN A 155 0.65 -10.59 -10.14
CA GLN A 155 -0.69 -10.60 -10.71
C GLN A 155 -1.29 -12.00 -10.77
N GLN A 156 -0.50 -13.03 -11.10
CA GLN A 156 -0.98 -14.42 -11.18
C GLN A 156 -1.50 -14.94 -9.82
N GLN A 157 -0.84 -14.56 -8.73
CA GLN A 157 -1.22 -14.96 -7.37
C GLN A 157 -2.44 -14.20 -6.84
N THR A 158 -2.61 -12.94 -7.26
CA THR A 158 -3.56 -12.02 -6.62
C THR A 158 -4.78 -11.70 -7.49
N GLY A 159 -4.66 -11.85 -8.81
CA GLY A 159 -5.67 -11.41 -9.77
C GLY A 159 -5.88 -9.89 -9.82
N LEU A 160 -5.03 -9.11 -9.15
CA LEU A 160 -5.14 -7.65 -9.10
C LEU A 160 -4.42 -7.01 -10.28
N THR A 161 -5.00 -5.94 -10.82
CA THR A 161 -4.32 -5.09 -11.80
C THR A 161 -3.09 -4.45 -11.17
N GLU A 162 -1.94 -4.55 -11.85
CA GLU A 162 -0.70 -3.94 -11.41
C GLU A 162 -0.50 -2.57 -12.04
N LEU A 163 -0.36 -1.57 -11.18
CA LEU A 163 -0.07 -0.20 -11.61
C LEU A 163 1.41 -0.05 -11.91
N HIS A 164 1.72 0.65 -13.00
CA HIS A 164 3.08 1.05 -13.31
C HIS A 164 3.55 2.10 -12.29
N SER A 165 4.64 1.85 -11.58
CA SER A 165 5.20 2.79 -10.60
C SER A 165 6.06 3.85 -11.28
N LEU A 166 5.96 5.10 -10.85
CA LEU A 166 6.91 6.15 -11.25
C LEU A 166 8.30 5.89 -10.64
N GLN A 167 9.35 6.19 -11.40
CA GLN A 167 10.73 6.08 -10.91
C GLN A 167 11.12 7.24 -9.98
N GLU A 168 10.57 8.42 -10.22
CA GLU A 168 10.83 9.62 -9.41
C GLU A 168 9.57 10.09 -8.69
N ARG A 169 9.76 10.61 -7.48
CA ARG A 169 8.67 11.15 -6.69
C ARG A 169 8.09 12.40 -7.36
N PRO A 170 6.79 12.42 -7.69
CA PRO A 170 6.16 13.61 -8.27
C PRO A 170 6.08 14.75 -7.25
N LYS A 171 6.04 16.00 -7.75
CA LYS A 171 6.01 17.23 -6.94
C LYS A 171 4.66 17.51 -6.25
N VAL A 172 3.72 16.57 -6.28
CA VAL A 172 2.40 16.76 -5.67
C VAL A 172 2.44 16.65 -4.14
N GLY A 173 1.67 17.50 -3.46
CA GLY A 173 1.59 17.55 -2.02
C GLY A 173 0.76 16.41 -1.44
N SER A 174 1.02 16.04 -0.18
CA SER A 174 0.22 15.05 0.57
C SER A 174 -0.82 15.71 1.49
N CYS A 175 -1.39 16.84 1.06
CA CYS A 175 -2.22 17.72 1.88
C CYS A 175 -3.38 16.94 2.54
N PRO A 176 -3.62 17.08 3.86
CA PRO A 176 -4.75 16.46 4.54
C PRO A 176 -6.11 16.80 3.92
N MET A 177 -6.23 17.99 3.31
CA MET A 177 -7.44 18.46 2.62
C MET A 177 -7.68 17.80 1.26
N ALA A 178 -6.71 17.05 0.71
CA ALA A 178 -6.90 16.35 -0.56
C ALA A 178 -8.09 15.38 -0.50
N GLU A 179 -8.30 14.74 0.65
CA GLU A 179 -9.43 13.82 0.90
C GLU A 179 -10.78 14.53 0.87
N ASN A 180 -10.86 15.83 1.19
CA ASN A 180 -12.13 16.57 1.18
C ASN A 180 -12.80 16.56 -0.19
N PHE A 181 -12.00 16.61 -1.27
CA PHE A 181 -12.55 16.59 -2.62
C PHE A 181 -13.10 15.21 -2.98
N PHE A 182 -12.40 14.13 -2.62
CA PHE A 182 -12.93 12.78 -2.80
C PHE A 182 -14.20 12.55 -1.97
N LEU A 183 -14.22 13.02 -0.73
CA LEU A 183 -15.43 13.00 0.09
C LEU A 183 -16.59 13.75 -0.59
N LYS A 184 -16.38 14.95 -1.15
CA LYS A 184 -17.42 15.69 -1.87
C LYS A 184 -17.85 14.98 -3.17
N ILE A 185 -16.92 14.42 -3.93
CA ILE A 185 -17.18 13.66 -5.16
C ILE A 185 -18.06 12.44 -4.83
N ALA A 186 -17.80 11.72 -3.74
CA ALA A 186 -18.61 10.59 -3.27
C ALA A 186 -20.11 10.94 -3.07
N HIS A 187 -20.39 12.21 -2.78
CA HIS A 187 -21.74 12.76 -2.63
C HIS A 187 -22.18 13.61 -3.82
N ARG A 188 -21.57 13.37 -5.00
CA ARG A 188 -21.88 14.03 -6.27
C ARG A 188 -21.74 15.56 -6.23
N ARG A 189 -20.91 16.09 -5.33
CA ARG A 189 -20.60 17.53 -5.22
C ARG A 189 -19.24 17.84 -5.81
N VAL A 190 -19.21 18.16 -7.11
CA VAL A 190 -18.00 18.58 -7.80
C VAL A 190 -17.98 20.11 -7.95
N LEU A 191 -16.80 20.74 -7.85
CA LEU A 191 -16.67 22.17 -8.13
C LEU A 191 -17.02 22.47 -9.60
N ARG A 192 -17.51 23.67 -9.91
CA ARG A 192 -17.89 24.05 -11.29
C ARG A 192 -16.75 23.91 -12.32
N SER A 193 -15.52 24.17 -11.88
CA SER A 193 -14.29 23.99 -12.67
C SER A 193 -13.63 22.63 -12.46
N GLY A 194 -14.13 21.82 -11.53
CA GLY A 194 -13.57 20.51 -11.21
C GLY A 194 -13.87 19.50 -12.29
N GLU A 195 -12.90 18.63 -12.54
CA GLU A 195 -13.03 17.51 -13.46
C GLU A 195 -12.64 16.23 -12.74
N ILE A 196 -13.25 15.12 -13.14
CA ILE A 196 -12.91 13.80 -12.64
C ILE A 196 -12.49 12.94 -13.81
N ASN A 197 -11.34 12.27 -13.69
CA ASN A 197 -11.01 11.21 -14.63
C ASN A 197 -11.17 9.85 -13.95
N ILE A 198 -11.50 8.85 -14.74
CA ILE A 198 -11.68 7.48 -14.30
C ILE A 198 -10.69 6.62 -15.07
N PHE A 199 -9.74 6.04 -14.35
CA PHE A 199 -8.81 5.07 -14.90
C PHE A 199 -9.44 3.68 -14.81
N VAL A 200 -9.48 2.96 -15.93
CA VAL A 200 -10.10 1.62 -16.03
C VAL A 200 -9.08 0.54 -16.34
N ASP A 201 -9.38 -0.70 -15.91
CA ASP A 201 -8.63 -1.90 -16.30
C ASP A 201 -8.94 -2.36 -17.74
N GLU A 202 -8.31 -3.46 -18.16
CA GLU A 202 -8.49 -4.11 -19.45
C GLU A 202 -9.94 -4.59 -19.70
N HIS A 203 -10.73 -4.72 -18.64
CA HIS A 203 -12.14 -5.11 -18.67
C HIS A 203 -13.09 -3.90 -18.51
N SER A 204 -12.57 -2.69 -18.70
CA SER A 204 -13.30 -1.42 -18.56
C SER A 204 -13.92 -1.22 -17.18
N GLN A 205 -13.36 -1.84 -16.14
CA GLN A 205 -13.81 -1.65 -14.77
C GLN A 205 -13.06 -0.47 -14.14
N PRO A 206 -13.74 0.42 -13.39
CA PRO A 206 -13.08 1.50 -12.67
C PRO A 206 -12.05 0.99 -11.66
N LEU A 207 -10.81 1.48 -11.79
CA LEU A 207 -9.69 1.20 -10.89
C LEU A 207 -9.37 2.39 -9.99
N LEU A 208 -9.24 3.59 -10.58
CA LEU A 208 -8.90 4.81 -9.84
C LEU A 208 -9.78 5.98 -10.31
N LEU A 209 -10.04 6.90 -9.39
CA LEU A 209 -10.66 8.19 -9.68
C LEU A 209 -9.63 9.30 -9.42
N GLU A 210 -9.37 10.10 -10.44
CA GLU A 210 -8.51 11.27 -10.38
C GLU A 210 -9.35 12.53 -10.21
N LYS A 211 -8.86 13.47 -9.40
CA LYS A 211 -9.41 14.83 -9.31
C LYS A 211 -8.50 15.82 -10.05
N LEU A 212 -9.10 16.69 -10.86
CA LEU A 212 -8.44 17.81 -11.51
C LEU A 212 -9.12 19.13 -11.14
N ASN A 213 -8.35 20.22 -11.10
CA ASN A 213 -8.79 21.58 -10.80
C ASN A 213 -9.48 21.70 -9.43
N MET A 214 -9.04 20.89 -8.48
CA MET A 214 -9.59 20.75 -7.12
C MET A 214 -8.45 20.55 -6.11
N GLY A 215 -7.63 21.59 -5.92
CA GLY A 215 -6.37 21.51 -5.18
C GLY A 215 -5.23 20.98 -6.06
N ASP A 216 -4.36 20.13 -5.52
CA ASP A 216 -3.29 19.48 -6.31
C ASP A 216 -3.89 18.65 -7.45
N ASN A 217 -3.43 18.90 -8.67
CA ASN A 217 -3.82 18.08 -9.82
C ASN A 217 -3.15 16.71 -9.75
N HIS A 218 -3.74 15.76 -10.46
CA HIS A 218 -3.24 14.39 -10.59
C HIS A 218 -3.23 13.55 -9.31
N SER A 219 -3.96 13.99 -8.27
CA SER A 219 -4.25 13.13 -7.13
C SER A 219 -5.34 12.11 -7.50
N CYS A 220 -5.07 10.84 -7.24
CA CYS A 220 -5.98 9.73 -7.51
C CYS A 220 -6.30 8.95 -6.24
N ILE A 221 -7.48 8.35 -6.18
CA ILE A 221 -7.85 7.37 -5.16
C ILE A 221 -8.21 6.04 -5.83
N SER A 222 -7.69 4.92 -5.32
CA SER A 222 -8.10 3.60 -5.82
C SER A 222 -9.52 3.28 -5.37
N LEU A 223 -10.35 2.82 -6.30
CA LEU A 223 -11.73 2.39 -6.08
C LEU A 223 -11.82 0.91 -5.71
N LYS A 224 -10.78 0.14 -6.04
CA LYS A 224 -10.61 -1.29 -5.77
C LYS A 224 -9.17 -1.57 -5.30
N PRO A 225 -8.88 -2.73 -4.72
CA PRO A 225 -7.51 -3.13 -4.45
C PRO A 225 -6.69 -3.20 -5.75
N VAL A 226 -5.43 -2.80 -5.70
CA VAL A 226 -4.48 -2.81 -6.83
C VAL A 226 -3.15 -3.40 -6.38
N LEU A 227 -2.35 -3.88 -7.31
CA LEU A 227 -0.97 -4.29 -7.07
C LEU A 227 -0.03 -3.16 -7.49
N MET A 228 1.04 -2.91 -6.74
CA MET A 228 2.12 -2.03 -7.20
C MET A 228 3.46 -2.51 -6.64
N ASN A 229 4.40 -2.82 -7.53
CA ASN A 229 5.71 -3.38 -7.20
C ASN A 229 5.62 -4.59 -6.25
N GLY A 230 4.62 -5.43 -6.44
CA GLY A 230 4.35 -6.60 -5.60
C GLY A 230 3.66 -6.33 -4.25
N VAL A 231 3.20 -5.10 -3.97
CA VAL A 231 2.40 -4.77 -2.79
C VAL A 231 0.92 -4.67 -3.12
N ARG A 232 0.08 -5.41 -2.40
CA ARG A 232 -1.38 -5.26 -2.49
C ARG A 232 -1.79 -4.00 -1.73
N LEU A 233 -2.27 -3.01 -2.46
CA LEU A 233 -2.76 -1.76 -1.92
C LEU A 233 -4.30 -1.80 -1.87
N PRO A 234 -4.93 -1.54 -0.72
CA PRO A 234 -6.39 -1.61 -0.61
C PRO A 234 -7.07 -0.50 -1.43
N ALA A 235 -8.37 -0.65 -1.65
CA ALA A 235 -9.21 0.47 -2.08
C ALA A 235 -9.09 1.63 -1.07
N GLY A 236 -9.24 2.87 -1.53
CA GLY A 236 -8.99 4.05 -0.70
C GLY A 236 -7.51 4.41 -0.54
N SER A 237 -6.61 3.79 -1.32
CA SER A 237 -5.21 4.19 -1.40
C SER A 237 -5.06 5.46 -2.23
N LEU A 238 -4.26 6.41 -1.74
CA LEU A 238 -4.02 7.68 -2.41
C LEU A 238 -2.77 7.60 -3.29
N PHE A 239 -2.89 8.05 -4.54
CA PHE A 239 -1.81 8.08 -5.52
C PHE A 239 -1.65 9.47 -6.14
N SER A 240 -0.48 9.71 -6.71
CA SER A 240 -0.30 10.65 -7.82
C SER A 240 -0.31 9.88 -9.12
N ALA A 241 -0.89 10.44 -10.17
CA ALA A 241 -0.64 10.04 -11.55
C ALA A 241 0.35 11.01 -12.20
N ASP A 242 1.08 10.54 -13.21
CA ASP A 242 1.81 11.38 -14.15
C ASP A 242 1.47 10.93 -15.57
N TYR A 243 1.11 11.87 -16.44
CA TYR A 243 0.82 11.65 -17.86
C TYR A 243 0.58 12.99 -18.55
N ALA A 244 0.70 13.00 -19.89
CA ALA A 244 0.30 14.13 -20.73
C ALA A 244 -1.16 13.93 -21.19
N PRO A 245 -2.16 14.72 -20.71
CA PRO A 245 -3.56 14.49 -21.03
C PRO A 245 -3.89 14.60 -22.53
N GLU A 246 -3.13 15.40 -23.26
CA GLU A 246 -3.24 15.60 -24.70
C GLU A 246 -2.75 14.38 -25.50
N ALA A 247 -1.86 13.57 -24.91
CA ALA A 247 -1.29 12.38 -25.56
C ALA A 247 -2.17 11.13 -25.40
N VAL A 248 -3.20 11.18 -24.55
CA VAL A 248 -4.12 10.06 -24.35
C VAL A 248 -5.09 9.98 -25.54
N ALA A 249 -4.81 9.04 -26.46
CA ALA A 249 -5.60 8.82 -27.67
C ALA A 249 -6.97 8.19 -27.35
N GLU A 250 -6.98 7.16 -26.49
CA GLU A 250 -8.20 6.43 -26.12
C GLU A 250 -8.80 7.02 -24.85
N LYS A 251 -9.74 7.94 -25.01
CA LYS A 251 -10.52 8.49 -23.90
C LYS A 251 -11.97 8.74 -24.28
N GLN A 252 -12.87 8.44 -23.36
CA GLN A 252 -14.29 8.68 -23.49
C GLN A 252 -14.71 9.81 -22.54
N ALA A 253 -15.46 10.78 -23.02
CA ALA A 253 -16.03 11.81 -22.14
C ALA A 253 -17.00 11.18 -21.13
N ASN A 254 -16.88 11.57 -19.87
CA ASN A 254 -17.82 11.20 -18.82
C ASN A 254 -19.26 11.59 -19.19
N LYS A 255 -20.24 10.81 -18.71
CA LYS A 255 -21.67 11.06 -18.94
C LYS A 255 -22.23 12.25 -18.16
N GLU A 256 -21.88 12.39 -16.89
CA GLU A 256 -22.52 13.39 -16.00
C GLU A 256 -21.56 14.53 -15.61
N PHE A 257 -20.31 14.20 -15.26
CA PHE A 257 -19.30 15.17 -14.84
C PHE A 257 -18.33 15.53 -15.97
N LYS A 258 -17.55 16.60 -15.78
CA LYS A 258 -16.42 16.91 -16.67
C LYS A 258 -15.28 15.90 -16.47
N GLY A 259 -14.47 15.71 -17.51
CA GLY A 259 -13.34 14.79 -17.53
C GLY A 259 -13.63 13.53 -18.35
N PHE A 260 -12.77 12.53 -18.21
CA PHE A 260 -12.71 11.39 -19.11
C PHE A 260 -12.54 10.04 -18.40
N ILE A 261 -13.09 9.01 -19.03
CA ILE A 261 -12.77 7.60 -18.77
C ILE A 261 -11.62 7.23 -19.71
N MET A 262 -10.53 6.68 -19.17
CA MET A 262 -9.37 6.28 -19.97
C MET A 262 -8.68 5.03 -19.39
N PRO A 263 -8.01 4.22 -20.24
CA PRO A 263 -7.25 3.07 -19.76
C PRO A 263 -6.16 3.50 -18.78
N TYR A 264 -5.95 2.74 -17.70
CA TYR A 264 -4.87 3.03 -16.76
C TYR A 264 -3.47 2.93 -17.42
N THR A 265 -3.35 2.14 -18.48
CA THR A 265 -2.14 1.97 -19.30
C THR A 265 -1.77 3.23 -20.10
N ALA A 266 -2.68 4.21 -20.23
CA ALA A 266 -2.39 5.50 -20.84
C ALA A 266 -1.63 6.45 -19.90
N VAL A 267 -1.49 6.09 -18.62
CA VAL A 267 -0.76 6.86 -17.61
C VAL A 267 0.70 6.43 -17.61
N SER A 268 1.66 7.37 -17.60
CA SER A 268 3.09 7.01 -17.61
C SER A 268 3.51 6.34 -16.30
N GLY A 269 2.82 6.63 -15.21
CA GLY A 269 2.91 5.87 -13.98
C GLY A 269 2.17 6.49 -12.80
N PHE A 270 2.17 5.75 -11.70
CA PHE A 270 1.55 6.13 -10.45
C PHE A 270 2.57 6.17 -9.32
N TRP A 271 2.32 7.01 -8.32
CA TRP A 271 3.12 7.05 -7.10
C TRP A 271 2.20 6.96 -5.89
N PHE A 272 2.34 5.91 -5.09
CA PHE A 272 1.58 5.75 -3.84
C PHE A 272 2.01 6.79 -2.80
N LEU A 273 1.03 7.48 -2.21
CA LEU A 273 1.27 8.54 -1.23
C LEU A 273 1.03 8.05 0.20
N ARG A 274 -0.13 7.44 0.45
CA ARG A 274 -0.56 6.91 1.75
C ARG A 274 -1.95 6.27 1.64
N LEU A 275 -2.39 5.64 2.73
CA LEU A 275 -3.81 5.33 2.90
C LEU A 275 -4.62 6.57 3.29
N THR A 276 -5.86 6.64 2.79
CA THR A 276 -6.88 7.62 3.22
C THR A 276 -7.78 7.02 4.30
N THR A 277 -8.61 7.84 4.95
CA THR A 277 -9.61 7.31 5.90
C THR A 277 -10.65 6.42 5.22
N LEU A 278 -10.81 6.52 3.90
CA LEU A 278 -11.69 5.65 3.10
C LEU A 278 -11.14 4.24 2.89
N ALA A 279 -9.88 3.96 3.27
CA ALA A 279 -9.31 2.62 3.20
C ALA A 279 -9.80 1.67 4.30
N VAL A 280 -10.51 2.20 5.30
CA VAL A 280 -11.12 1.43 6.40
C VAL A 280 -12.60 1.76 6.54
N SER A 281 -13.35 0.82 7.14
CA SER A 281 -14.76 1.01 7.44
C SER A 281 -15.00 2.23 8.37
N PRO A 282 -16.14 2.93 8.22
CA PRO A 282 -16.43 4.15 8.97
C PRO A 282 -16.26 4.03 10.50
N GLU A 283 -16.70 2.92 11.08
CA GLU A 283 -16.65 2.63 12.51
C GLU A 283 -15.21 2.53 13.06
N ASN A 284 -14.24 2.19 12.22
CA ASN A 284 -12.84 1.99 12.62
C ASN A 284 -11.96 3.22 12.36
N ARG A 285 -12.44 4.23 11.60
CA ARG A 285 -11.62 5.40 11.20
C ARG A 285 -11.05 6.20 12.36
N ARG A 286 -11.86 6.43 13.39
CA ARG A 286 -11.43 7.18 14.57
C ARG A 286 -10.27 6.48 15.28
N ARG A 287 -10.32 5.15 15.39
CA ARG A 287 -9.24 4.36 15.99
C ARG A 287 -8.01 4.32 15.10
N ALA A 288 -8.19 4.06 13.80
CA ALA A 288 -7.09 3.88 12.86
C ALA A 288 -6.31 5.17 12.55
N PHE A 289 -7.02 6.30 12.37
CA PHE A 289 -6.44 7.56 11.90
C PHE A 289 -6.46 8.67 12.95
N SER A 290 -7.05 8.43 14.13
CA SER A 290 -6.98 9.28 15.33
C SER A 290 -7.05 10.78 15.02
N THR A 291 -5.99 11.53 15.27
CA THR A 291 -5.93 12.98 15.07
C THR A 291 -6.20 13.39 13.62
N HIS A 292 -5.77 12.60 12.62
CA HIS A 292 -6.08 12.92 11.22
C HIS A 292 -7.59 12.86 10.96
N PHE A 293 -8.27 11.83 11.46
CA PHE A 293 -9.73 11.73 11.34
C PHE A 293 -10.46 12.82 12.14
N GLU A 294 -10.00 13.12 13.36
CA GLU A 294 -10.55 14.22 14.16
C GLU A 294 -10.39 15.57 13.48
N GLN A 295 -9.25 15.82 12.84
CA GLN A 295 -9.04 17.01 12.02
C GLN A 295 -9.98 17.05 10.81
N GLN A 296 -10.30 15.91 10.18
CA GLN A 296 -11.30 15.89 9.11
C GLN A 296 -12.66 16.37 9.62
N VAL A 297 -13.10 15.85 10.77
CA VAL A 297 -14.38 16.21 11.37
C VAL A 297 -14.38 17.68 11.83
N ALA A 298 -13.35 18.11 12.56
CA ALA A 298 -13.25 19.46 13.11
C ALA A 298 -13.18 20.54 12.01
N ASN A 299 -12.53 20.23 10.88
CA ASN A 299 -12.47 21.15 9.73
C ASN A 299 -13.72 21.08 8.83
N GLY A 300 -14.76 20.33 9.22
CA GLY A 300 -16.02 20.26 8.47
C GLY A 300 -15.88 19.61 7.10
N LEU A 301 -15.03 18.58 6.97
CA LEU A 301 -14.96 17.79 5.75
C LEU A 301 -16.31 17.11 5.48
N TYR A 302 -16.56 16.78 4.22
CA TYR A 302 -17.87 16.31 3.79
C TYR A 302 -18.14 14.87 4.26
N SER A 303 -18.90 14.71 5.35
CA SER A 303 -19.35 13.40 5.87
C SER A 303 -18.24 12.32 6.01
N PRO A 304 -17.06 12.63 6.59
CA PRO A 304 -15.97 11.65 6.74
C PRO A 304 -16.38 10.48 7.65
N GLU A 305 -17.39 10.65 8.50
CA GLU A 305 -17.87 9.64 9.45
C GLU A 305 -18.72 8.54 8.82
N SER A 306 -19.19 8.71 7.59
CA SER A 306 -20.12 7.76 6.94
C SER A 306 -19.78 7.44 5.50
N THR A 307 -18.98 8.28 4.83
CA THR A 307 -18.67 8.09 3.41
C THR A 307 -17.94 6.77 3.17
N GLN A 308 -18.35 5.96 2.20
CA GLN A 308 -17.70 4.68 1.86
C GLN A 308 -17.02 4.75 0.49
N ILE A 309 -15.99 3.93 0.28
CA ILE A 309 -15.32 3.83 -1.02
C ILE A 309 -16.27 3.43 -2.15
N GLN A 310 -17.29 2.62 -1.81
CA GLN A 310 -18.34 2.21 -2.75
C GLN A 310 -19.07 3.42 -3.37
N GLN A 311 -19.28 4.51 -2.63
CA GLN A 311 -19.94 5.70 -3.17
C GLN A 311 -19.10 6.40 -4.26
N LEU A 312 -17.77 6.36 -4.16
CA LEU A 312 -16.90 6.83 -5.22
C LEU A 312 -16.93 5.89 -6.43
N LEU A 313 -16.99 4.59 -6.20
CA LEU A 313 -17.17 3.60 -7.27
C LEU A 313 -18.50 3.80 -8.00
N ASP A 314 -19.60 4.05 -7.27
CA ASP A 314 -20.92 4.32 -7.85
C ASP A 314 -20.91 5.60 -8.70
N VAL A 315 -20.18 6.63 -8.26
CA VAL A 315 -19.97 7.86 -9.04
C VAL A 315 -19.19 7.56 -10.32
N ALA A 316 -18.14 6.75 -10.24
CA ALA A 316 -17.36 6.35 -11.42
C ALA A 316 -18.21 5.55 -12.41
N LEU A 317 -18.96 4.55 -11.94
CA LEU A 317 -19.85 3.73 -12.76
C LEU A 317 -20.94 4.56 -13.45
N ALA A 318 -21.46 5.59 -12.80
CA ALA A 318 -22.46 6.48 -13.39
C ALA A 318 -21.93 7.31 -14.58
N GLN A 319 -20.60 7.38 -14.79
CA GLN A 319 -20.02 8.12 -15.91
C GLN A 319 -19.98 7.31 -17.21
N PHE A 320 -20.20 6.00 -17.14
CA PHE A 320 -20.29 5.14 -18.32
C PHE A 320 -21.62 5.36 -19.03
N ARG A 321 -21.63 5.21 -20.36
CA ARG A 321 -22.81 5.44 -21.21
C ARG A 321 -23.75 4.26 -21.20
#